data_AF-A0AB36YIK2-F1
#
_entry.id   AF-A0AB36YIK2-F1
#
_cell.length_a   1.000
_cell.length_b   1.000
_cell.length_c   1.000
_cell.angle_alpha   90.00
_cell.angle_beta   90.00
_cell.angle_gamma   90.00
#
_symmetry.space_group_name_H-M   'P 1'
#
loop_
_entity.id
_entity.type
_entity.pdbx_description
1 polymer ?
#
loop_
_entity_poly.entity_id
_entity_poly.type
_entity_poly.pdbx_seq_one_letter_code
_entity_poly.pdbx_strand_id
1 'polypeptide(L)'
;AGTRVEVHDANGTLIGSAIANADGSFSIELNPAQANGELLDVVAIDDSGVSSLPAQITAPDITAPAAPTELVINADGSVVTGRAEPGSTVRVLAADGTTVLGSVVVGATGSFSITLDPPQIDG
;
A
#
# COMPACT_ATOMS: atom_id res chain seq x y z
N ALA A 1 35.34 6.79 11.53
CA ALA A 1 34.30 5.75 11.35
C ALA A 1 33.34 5.94 12.50
N GLY A 2 32.07 6.27 12.26
CA GLY A 2 31.21 6.67 13.38
C GLY A 2 29.92 7.42 13.05
N THR A 3 29.71 7.88 11.82
CA THR A 3 28.45 8.54 11.45
C THR A 3 27.27 7.58 11.61
N ARG A 4 26.36 7.95 12.52
CA ARG A 4 25.08 7.29 12.75
C ARG A 4 24.11 7.73 11.67
N VAL A 5 23.50 6.78 10.98
CA VAL A 5 22.38 7.03 10.08
C VAL A 5 21.10 6.66 10.80
N GLU A 6 20.10 7.53 10.76
CA GLU A 6 18.79 7.34 11.37
C GLU A 6 17.70 7.48 10.32
N VAL A 7 16.66 6.66 10.45
CA VAL A 7 15.45 6.71 9.62
C VAL A 7 14.27 7.01 10.53
N HIS A 8 13.52 8.04 10.20
CA HIS A 8 12.34 8.47 10.92
C HIS A 8 11.08 8.34 10.05
N ASP A 9 9.96 8.01 10.69
CA ASP A 9 8.64 8.02 10.05
C ASP A 9 8.12 9.46 9.86
N ALA A 10 6.96 9.60 9.21
CA ALA A 10 6.33 10.90 8.97
C ALA A 10 5.93 11.68 10.24
N ASN A 11 5.89 11.03 11.40
CA ASN A 11 5.65 11.68 12.69
C ASN A 11 6.97 12.08 13.40
N GLY A 12 8.12 11.81 12.79
CA GLY A 12 9.44 12.02 13.38
C GLY A 12 9.86 10.91 14.36
N THR A 13 9.20 9.75 14.34
CA THR A 13 9.56 8.61 15.21
C THR A 13 10.74 7.87 14.62
N LEU A 14 11.78 7.59 15.42
CA LEU A 14 12.91 6.76 14.99
C LEU A 14 12.44 5.31 14.79
N ILE A 15 12.59 4.80 13.57
CA ILE A 15 12.19 3.45 13.19
C ILE A 15 13.36 2.57 12.73
N GLY A 16 14.56 3.12 12.64
CA GLY A 16 15.76 2.35 12.30
C GLY A 16 17.03 3.17 12.41
N SER A 17 18.15 2.53 12.71
CA SER A 17 19.45 3.18 12.66
C SER A 17 20.60 2.21 12.44
N ALA A 18 21.70 2.69 11.87
CA ALA A 18 22.95 1.95 11.71
C ALA A 18 24.17 2.90 11.73
N ILE A 19 25.36 2.34 11.87
CA ILE A 19 26.61 3.08 11.65
C ILE A 19 27.04 2.87 10.20
N ALA A 20 27.36 3.96 9.50
CA ALA A 20 27.90 3.87 8.15
C ALA A 20 29.31 3.25 8.16
N ASN A 21 29.57 2.38 7.18
CA ASN A 21 30.87 1.79 6.92
C ASN A 21 31.88 2.87 6.50
N ALA A 22 33.17 2.54 6.50
CA ALA A 22 34.23 3.47 6.11
C ALA A 22 34.11 3.95 4.64
N ASP A 23 33.46 3.17 3.78
CA ASP A 23 33.14 3.54 2.39
C ASP A 23 31.82 4.30 2.24
N GLY A 24 31.13 4.60 3.35
CA GLY A 24 29.84 5.30 3.39
C GLY A 24 28.62 4.40 3.17
N SER A 25 28.80 3.11 2.90
CA SER A 25 27.67 2.17 2.77
C SER A 25 27.01 1.88 4.11
N PHE A 26 25.70 1.62 4.11
CA PHE A 26 24.95 1.21 5.30
C PHE A 26 23.75 0.35 4.90
N SER A 27 23.26 -0.43 5.85
CA SER A 27 22.00 -1.18 5.75
C SER A 27 21.27 -1.02 7.08
N ILE A 28 19.97 -0.75 7.02
CA ILE A 28 19.14 -0.49 8.19
C ILE A 28 17.91 -1.38 8.10
N GLU A 29 17.69 -2.18 9.13
CA GLU A 29 16.43 -2.87 9.35
C GLU A 29 15.44 -1.90 10.01
N LEU A 30 14.24 -1.78 9.45
CA LEU A 30 13.19 -0.91 9.96
C LEU A 30 12.27 -1.69 10.90
N ASN A 31 11.96 -1.10 12.05
CA ASN A 31 11.01 -1.63 13.00
C ASN A 31 10.10 -0.50 13.55
N PRO A 32 8.81 -0.48 13.16
CA PRO A 32 8.13 -1.44 12.30
C PRO A 32 8.55 -1.33 10.82
N ALA A 33 8.39 -2.42 10.06
CA ALA A 33 8.58 -2.39 8.61
C ALA A 33 7.57 -1.43 7.95
N GLN A 34 8.00 -0.74 6.88
CA GLN A 34 7.20 0.22 6.13
C GLN A 34 6.88 -0.39 4.75
N ALA A 35 5.61 -0.35 4.34
CA ALA A 35 5.13 -1.18 3.22
C ALA A 35 3.90 -0.59 2.49
N ASN A 36 3.48 0.62 2.82
CA ASN A 36 2.23 1.23 2.37
C ASN A 36 2.49 2.65 1.82
N GLY A 37 3.62 2.86 1.13
CA GLY A 37 3.94 4.16 0.53
C GLY A 37 4.32 5.25 1.52
N GLU A 38 4.75 4.89 2.74
CA GLU A 38 5.10 5.86 3.78
C GLU A 38 6.28 6.74 3.36
N LEU A 39 6.22 8.03 3.70
CA LEU A 39 7.33 8.96 3.54
C LEU A 39 8.25 8.86 4.75
N LEU A 40 9.55 8.66 4.50
CA LEU A 40 10.57 8.50 5.53
C LEU A 40 11.65 9.56 5.37
N ASP A 41 12.13 10.07 6.50
CA ASP A 41 13.26 10.99 6.57
C ASP A 41 14.52 10.25 7.01
N VAL A 42 15.60 10.37 6.23
CA VAL A 42 16.90 9.79 6.53
C VAL A 42 17.89 10.91 6.85
N VAL A 43 18.55 10.82 8.01
CA VAL A 43 19.56 11.79 8.45
C VAL A 43 20.85 11.08 8.82
N ALA A 44 21.97 11.77 8.62
CA ALA A 44 23.28 11.36 9.10
C ALA A 44 23.70 12.27 10.26
N ILE A 45 24.20 11.68 11.34
CA ILE A 45 24.64 12.36 12.55
C ILE A 45 26.12 12.03 12.75
N ASP A 46 26.96 13.06 12.80
CA ASP A 46 28.39 12.89 13.04
C ASP A 46 28.71 12.58 14.52
N ASP A 47 29.98 12.28 14.81
CA ASP A 47 30.43 11.94 16.17
C ASP A 47 30.30 13.11 17.17
N SER A 48 30.09 14.33 16.67
CA SER A 48 29.83 15.53 17.48
C SER A 48 28.34 15.75 17.75
N GLY A 49 27.46 14.89 17.19
CA GLY A 49 26.00 14.98 17.32
C GLY A 49 25.34 15.95 16.35
N VAL A 50 26.06 16.44 15.33
CA VAL A 50 25.50 17.37 14.33
C VAL A 50 24.80 16.57 13.23
N SER A 51 23.53 16.88 12.98
CA SER A 51 22.71 16.23 11.96
C SER A 51 22.81 16.92 10.59
N SER A 52 22.68 16.13 9.52
CA SER A 52 22.51 16.62 8.15
C SER A 52 21.11 17.22 7.92
N LEU A 53 20.89 17.80 6.73
CA LEU A 53 19.52 17.95 6.23
C LEU A 53 18.91 16.56 5.95
N PRO A 54 17.59 16.38 6.08
CA PRO A 54 16.94 15.11 5.80
C PRO A 54 16.92 14.82 4.29
N ALA A 55 17.17 13.56 3.96
CA ALA A 55 16.88 13.00 2.65
C ALA A 55 15.58 12.20 2.71
N GLN A 56 14.65 12.48 1.79
CA GLN A 56 13.35 11.83 1.76
C GLN A 56 13.34 10.61 0.85
N ILE A 57 12.75 9.52 1.34
CA ILE A 57 12.46 8.32 0.57
C ILE A 57 11.01 7.89 0.79
N THR A 58 10.41 7.27 -0.22
CA THR A 58 9.07 6.67 -0.08
C THR A 58 9.24 5.16 -0.03
N ALA A 59 8.64 4.52 1.00
CA ALA A 59 8.58 3.08 1.10
C ALA A 59 7.80 2.51 -0.11
N PRO A 60 8.13 1.30 -0.59
CA PRO A 60 7.31 0.67 -1.61
C PRO A 60 5.90 0.40 -1.06
N ASP A 61 4.89 0.62 -1.88
CA ASP A 61 3.53 0.19 -1.57
C ASP A 61 3.33 -1.25 -2.05
N ILE A 62 3.32 -2.17 -1.09
CA ILE A 62 3.14 -3.61 -1.28
C ILE A 62 1.97 -4.15 -0.44
N THR A 63 1.21 -3.24 0.17
CA THR A 63 0.05 -3.62 0.98
C THR A 63 -1.11 -3.91 0.03
N ALA A 64 -1.64 -5.12 0.10
CA ALA A 64 -2.77 -5.49 -0.73
C ALA A 64 -4.02 -4.67 -0.32
N PRO A 65 -4.84 -4.23 -1.30
CA PRO A 65 -6.10 -3.58 -0.97
C PRO A 65 -6.99 -4.45 -0.09
N ALA A 66 -7.78 -3.81 0.77
CA ALA A 66 -8.75 -4.52 1.59
C ALA A 66 -9.78 -5.27 0.72
N ALA A 67 -10.24 -6.43 1.20
CA ALA A 67 -11.28 -7.18 0.51
C ALA A 67 -12.57 -6.34 0.35
N PRO A 68 -13.28 -6.43 -0.78
CA PRO A 68 -14.57 -5.77 -0.96
C PRO A 68 -15.60 -6.19 0.10
N THR A 69 -16.49 -5.27 0.46
CA THR A 69 -17.54 -5.43 1.48
C THR A 69 -18.89 -4.95 0.95
N GLU A 70 -19.97 -5.13 1.73
CA GLU A 70 -21.34 -4.70 1.36
C GLU A 70 -21.80 -5.23 0.00
N LEU A 71 -21.37 -6.44 -0.35
CA LEU A 71 -21.63 -7.05 -1.64
C LEU A 71 -23.11 -7.42 -1.79
N VAL A 72 -23.74 -6.90 -2.83
CA VAL A 72 -25.12 -7.20 -3.20
C VAL A 72 -25.17 -7.48 -4.69
N ILE A 73 -25.87 -8.55 -5.08
CA ILE A 73 -26.27 -8.80 -6.45
C ILE A 73 -27.74 -8.42 -6.62
N ASN A 74 -28.08 -7.73 -7.70
CA ASN A 74 -29.47 -7.38 -7.99
C ASN A 74 -30.28 -8.64 -8.41
N ALA A 75 -31.61 -8.50 -8.43
CA ALA A 75 -32.52 -9.64 -8.61
C ALA A 75 -32.41 -10.33 -9.99
N ASP A 76 -31.96 -9.62 -11.02
CA ASP A 76 -31.75 -10.18 -12.36
C ASP A 76 -30.32 -10.72 -12.59
N GLY A 77 -29.48 -10.72 -11.55
CA GLY A 77 -28.12 -11.26 -11.61
C GLY A 77 -27.14 -10.43 -12.45
N SER A 78 -27.53 -9.27 -12.97
CA SER A 78 -26.72 -8.50 -13.92
C SER A 78 -25.85 -7.43 -13.28
N VAL A 79 -26.02 -7.10 -11.99
CA VAL A 79 -25.25 -6.04 -11.34
C VAL A 79 -24.80 -6.47 -9.95
N VAL A 80 -23.51 -6.26 -9.66
CA VAL A 80 -22.92 -6.36 -8.32
C VAL A 80 -22.55 -4.96 -7.83
N THR A 81 -23.03 -4.61 -6.64
CA THR A 81 -22.65 -3.39 -5.93
C THR A 81 -21.90 -3.71 -4.65
N GLY A 82 -21.07 -2.78 -4.17
CA GLY A 82 -20.44 -2.90 -2.87
C GLY A 82 -19.49 -1.74 -2.56
N ARG A 83 -18.61 -1.98 -1.58
CA ARG A 83 -17.54 -1.07 -1.19
C ARG A 83 -16.17 -1.72 -1.30
N ALA A 84 -15.18 -0.92 -1.66
CA ALA A 84 -13.77 -1.30 -1.71
C ALA A 84 -12.90 -0.05 -1.57
N GLU A 85 -11.59 -0.24 -1.49
CA GLU A 85 -10.64 0.86 -1.36
C GLU A 85 -10.67 1.76 -2.62
N PRO A 86 -10.77 3.09 -2.49
CA PRO A 86 -10.70 4.01 -3.62
C PRO A 86 -9.44 3.80 -4.47
N GLY A 87 -9.59 3.81 -5.79
CA GLY A 87 -8.49 3.57 -6.74
C GLY A 87 -8.11 2.10 -6.91
N SER A 88 -8.56 1.19 -6.04
CA SER A 88 -8.40 -0.25 -6.26
C SER A 88 -9.26 -0.73 -7.44
N THR A 89 -8.89 -1.87 -8.03
CA THR A 89 -9.68 -2.53 -9.08
C THR A 89 -10.43 -3.71 -8.49
N VAL A 90 -11.76 -3.71 -8.63
CA VAL A 90 -12.61 -4.86 -8.28
C VAL A 90 -12.93 -5.63 -9.56
N ARG A 91 -12.73 -6.95 -9.52
CA ARG A 91 -13.08 -7.90 -10.59
C ARG A 91 -14.03 -8.95 -10.05
N VAL A 92 -15.10 -9.23 -10.79
CA VAL A 92 -15.98 -10.36 -10.53
C VAL A 92 -15.58 -11.48 -11.48
N LEU A 93 -15.33 -12.66 -10.92
CA LEU A 93 -14.91 -13.84 -11.67
C LEU A 93 -16.04 -14.86 -11.75
N ALA A 94 -16.09 -15.63 -12.83
CA ALA A 94 -16.93 -16.81 -12.92
C ALA A 94 -16.43 -17.91 -11.97
N ALA A 95 -17.21 -18.98 -11.82
CA ALA A 95 -16.88 -20.11 -10.96
C ALA A 95 -15.57 -20.83 -11.35
N ASP A 96 -15.10 -20.68 -12.59
CA ASP A 96 -13.81 -21.21 -13.05
C ASP A 96 -12.59 -20.47 -12.47
N GLY A 97 -12.81 -19.36 -11.76
CA GLY A 97 -11.77 -18.55 -11.12
C GLY A 97 -10.87 -17.76 -12.08
N THR A 98 -11.18 -17.73 -13.37
CA THR A 98 -10.32 -17.10 -14.40
C THR A 98 -11.08 -16.16 -15.33
N THR A 99 -12.32 -16.50 -15.69
CA THR A 99 -13.17 -15.67 -16.56
C THR A 99 -13.66 -14.46 -15.80
N VAL A 100 -13.44 -13.26 -16.34
CA VAL A 100 -13.93 -12.00 -15.76
C VAL A 100 -15.31 -11.70 -16.28
N LEU A 101 -16.28 -11.64 -15.37
CA LEU A 101 -17.68 -11.26 -15.67
C LEU A 101 -17.87 -9.75 -15.67
N GLY A 102 -17.01 -9.01 -14.95
CA GLY A 102 -17.03 -7.56 -14.91
C GLY A 102 -15.88 -6.99 -14.08
N SER A 103 -15.53 -5.73 -14.33
CA SER A 103 -14.44 -5.04 -13.63
C SER A 103 -14.71 -3.54 -13.54
N VAL A 104 -14.27 -2.91 -12.45
CA VAL A 104 -14.32 -1.46 -12.29
C VAL A 104 -13.18 -0.96 -11.40
N VAL A 105 -12.73 0.26 -11.64
CA VAL A 105 -11.88 1.00 -10.69
C VAL A 105 -12.80 1.72 -9.70
N VAL A 106 -12.55 1.54 -8.41
CA VAL A 106 -13.39 2.09 -7.35
C VAL A 106 -13.20 3.61 -7.29
N GLY A 107 -14.31 4.35 -7.29
CA GLY A 107 -14.27 5.82 -7.22
C GLY A 107 -13.79 6.34 -5.84
N ALA A 108 -13.54 7.65 -5.77
CA ALA A 108 -13.04 8.32 -4.56
C ALA A 108 -13.92 8.13 -3.31
N THR A 109 -15.20 7.77 -3.48
CA THR A 109 -16.15 7.53 -2.38
C THR A 109 -16.10 6.10 -1.82
N GLY A 110 -15.34 5.20 -2.46
CA GLY A 110 -15.22 3.79 -2.04
C GLY A 110 -16.39 2.89 -2.46
N SER A 111 -17.44 3.42 -3.09
CA SER A 111 -18.55 2.62 -3.62
C SER A 111 -18.31 2.21 -5.07
N PHE A 112 -18.78 1.02 -5.45
CA PHE A 112 -18.71 0.53 -6.82
C PHE A 112 -20.01 -0.15 -7.27
N SER A 113 -20.20 -0.19 -8.59
CA SER A 113 -21.27 -0.92 -9.29
C SER A 113 -20.68 -1.54 -10.56
N ILE A 114 -20.82 -2.86 -10.70
CA ILE A 114 -20.27 -3.65 -11.82
C ILE A 114 -21.43 -4.33 -12.52
N THR A 115 -21.61 -4.05 -13.80
CA THR A 115 -22.48 -4.86 -14.67
C THR A 115 -21.76 -6.16 -15.03
N LEU A 116 -22.44 -7.28 -14.88
CA LEU A 116 -21.97 -8.62 -15.18
C LEU A 116 -22.40 -9.04 -16.59
N ASP A 117 -21.46 -9.61 -17.34
CA ASP A 117 -21.70 -10.23 -18.63
C ASP A 117 -21.11 -11.67 -18.65
N PRO A 118 -21.94 -12.72 -18.72
CA PRO A 118 -23.40 -12.69 -18.67
C PRO A 118 -23.96 -12.40 -17.26
N PRO A 119 -25.26 -12.02 -17.13
CA PRO A 119 -25.95 -12.03 -15.85
C PRO A 119 -25.89 -13.42 -15.17
N GLN A 120 -25.72 -13.43 -13.85
CA GLN A 120 -25.59 -14.66 -13.06
C GLN A 120 -26.94 -15.03 -12.44
N ILE A 121 -27.71 -15.82 -13.18
CA ILE A 121 -29.08 -16.23 -12.82
C ILE A 121 -29.25 -17.74 -12.59
N ASP A 122 -28.25 -18.53 -12.99
CA ASP A 122 -28.26 -19.99 -12.86
C ASP A 122 -27.41 -20.39 -11.65
N GLY A 123 -28.06 -20.89 -10.60
CA GLY A 123 -27.44 -21.45 -9.40
C GLY A 123 -27.51 -22.97 -9.35
#